data_AF-V5IAQ4-F1
#
_entry.id   AF-V5IAQ4-F1
#
_cell.length_a   1.000
_cell.length_b   1.000
_cell.length_c   1.000
_cell.angle_alpha   90.00
_cell.angle_beta   90.00
_cell.angle_gamma   90.00
#
_symmetry.space_group_name_H-M   'P 1'
#
loop_
_entity.id
_entity.type
_entity.pdbx_description
1 polymer ?
#
loop_
_entity_poly.entity_id
_entity_poly.type
_entity_poly.pdbx_seq_one_letter_code
_entity_poly.pdbx_strand_id
1 'polypeptide(L)'
;IPDSMDLRDDMLLKNLNQKCVRSLNGCRVTDEILRLVPNIENFRLALRAIKLWAKRHGIYSNALGYLGGVSWAMLVARTCQLYPNATSATLVHKFFLIFSKWQWPQPVLLKQPSNVNLGFAVWDPRVNIQDRYHLMPIITPAYPQQNSTFNVSLSTRTIIMEEFKLGLLITDDIMLGKSSWDKLFEPPPFFLKYKHFIVLLVMAETSDDHLEWCGLVESKVRLLIGNLERNQYITLAHINPESFAMLESQKEPNA
;
A
#
# COMPACT_ATOMS: atom_id res chain seq x y z
N ILE A 1 4.43 -17.84 28.52
CA ILE A 1 3.93 -18.10 27.15
C ILE A 1 4.78 -19.25 26.61
N PRO A 2 4.19 -20.36 26.13
CA PRO A 2 4.97 -21.46 25.54
C PRO A 2 5.66 -21.04 24.24
N ASP A 3 6.86 -21.57 23.96
CA ASP A 3 7.58 -21.30 22.70
C ASP A 3 6.83 -21.82 21.46
N SER A 4 5.94 -22.80 21.64
CA SER A 4 5.08 -23.36 20.60
C SER A 4 3.76 -22.61 20.40
N MET A 5 3.56 -21.47 21.07
CA MET A 5 2.30 -20.74 21.00
C MET A 5 2.05 -20.19 19.59
N ASP A 6 0.94 -20.61 18.98
CA ASP A 6 0.49 -20.12 17.68
C ASP A 6 -0.63 -19.11 17.85
N LEU A 7 -0.47 -17.91 17.27
CA LEU A 7 -1.43 -16.83 17.39
C LEU A 7 -2.63 -16.96 16.44
N ARG A 8 -2.75 -18.04 15.67
CA ARG A 8 -3.84 -18.27 14.70
C ARG A 8 -5.24 -18.29 15.29
N ASP A 9 -5.40 -18.94 16.44
CA ASP A 9 -6.73 -19.23 16.96
C ASP A 9 -7.47 -17.92 17.25
N ASP A 10 -8.59 -17.71 16.56
CA ASP A 10 -9.44 -16.53 16.72
C ASP A 10 -9.93 -16.40 18.17
N MET A 11 -10.06 -17.51 18.91
CA MET A 11 -10.46 -17.49 20.32
C MET A 11 -9.44 -16.83 21.25
N LEU A 12 -8.18 -16.70 20.83
CA LEU A 12 -7.18 -15.91 21.58
C LEU A 12 -7.56 -14.43 21.68
N LEU A 13 -8.44 -13.95 20.79
CA LEU A 13 -8.92 -12.57 20.80
C LEU A 13 -10.10 -12.36 21.74
N LYS A 14 -10.69 -13.44 22.29
CA LYS A 14 -11.87 -13.35 23.15
C LYS A 14 -11.58 -12.49 24.38
N ASN A 15 -12.47 -11.55 24.65
CA ASN A 15 -12.39 -10.60 25.77
C ASN A 15 -11.15 -9.69 25.77
N LEU A 16 -10.38 -9.64 24.67
CA LEU A 16 -9.31 -8.67 24.52
C LEU A 16 -9.86 -7.30 24.15
N ASN A 17 -9.21 -6.25 24.64
CA ASN A 17 -9.53 -4.90 24.20
C ASN A 17 -9.06 -4.67 22.74
N GLN A 18 -9.62 -3.65 22.09
CA GLN A 18 -9.35 -3.34 20.68
C GLN A 18 -7.87 -3.06 20.38
N LYS A 19 -7.11 -2.50 21.33
CA LYS A 19 -5.67 -2.21 21.15
C LYS A 19 -4.87 -3.51 21.13
N CYS A 20 -5.13 -4.44 22.05
CA CYS A 20 -4.49 -5.76 22.08
C CYS A 20 -4.77 -6.55 20.79
N VAL A 21 -6.00 -6.53 20.29
CA VAL A 21 -6.35 -7.17 19.01
C VAL A 21 -5.57 -6.57 17.84
N ARG A 22 -5.44 -5.24 17.78
CA ARG A 22 -4.62 -4.57 16.75
C ARG A 22 -3.16 -4.97 16.84
N SER A 23 -2.59 -5.07 18.04
CA SER A 23 -1.20 -5.51 18.23
C SER A 23 -0.97 -6.95 17.78
N LEU A 24 -1.91 -7.87 18.07
CA LEU A 24 -1.82 -9.27 17.65
C LEU A 24 -2.03 -9.45 16.13
N ASN A 25 -2.86 -8.60 15.51
CA ASN A 25 -3.18 -8.72 14.09
C ASN A 25 -1.96 -8.55 13.18
N GLY A 26 -0.93 -7.80 13.58
CA GLY A 26 0.30 -7.67 12.79
C GLY A 26 0.97 -9.03 12.53
N CYS A 27 1.16 -9.81 13.58
CA CYS A 27 1.73 -11.16 13.48
C CYS A 27 0.77 -12.12 12.77
N ARG A 28 -0.50 -12.14 13.20
CA ARG A 28 -1.53 -13.03 12.62
C ARG A 28 -1.68 -12.85 11.12
N VAL A 29 -1.71 -11.62 10.61
CA VAL A 29 -1.81 -11.34 9.18
C VAL A 29 -0.57 -11.82 8.43
N THR A 30 0.62 -11.59 8.98
CA THR A 30 1.88 -12.00 8.34
C THR A 30 1.96 -13.52 8.22
N ASP A 31 1.66 -14.24 9.30
CA ASP A 31 1.68 -15.71 9.29
C ASP A 31 0.61 -16.29 8.37
N GLU A 32 -0.59 -15.70 8.33
CA GLU A 32 -1.64 -16.11 7.42
C GLU A 32 -1.22 -15.91 5.95
N ILE A 33 -0.58 -14.79 5.59
CA ILE A 33 -0.07 -14.58 4.23
C ILE A 33 0.92 -15.69 3.85
N LEU A 34 1.87 -16.02 4.73
CA LEU A 34 2.88 -17.05 4.46
C LEU A 34 2.28 -18.45 4.27
N ARG A 35 1.18 -18.77 4.97
CA ARG A 35 0.46 -20.04 4.81
C ARG A 35 -0.40 -20.09 3.54
N LEU A 36 -0.83 -18.94 3.04
CA LEU A 36 -1.74 -18.83 1.90
C LEU A 36 -1.01 -18.77 0.55
N VAL A 37 0.32 -18.70 0.54
CA VAL A 37 1.13 -18.73 -0.69
C VAL A 37 1.66 -20.15 -0.97
N PRO A 38 1.64 -20.61 -2.23
CA PRO A 38 2.06 -21.96 -2.59
C PRO A 38 3.59 -22.16 -2.54
N ASN A 39 4.36 -21.09 -2.77
CA ASN A 39 5.81 -21.12 -2.70
C ASN A 39 6.33 -19.83 -2.04
N ILE A 40 6.88 -19.97 -0.82
CA ILE A 40 7.32 -18.85 0.00
C ILE A 40 8.52 -18.12 -0.60
N GLU A 41 9.46 -18.86 -1.20
CA GLU A 41 10.67 -18.25 -1.79
C GLU A 41 10.32 -17.41 -3.02
N ASN A 42 9.48 -17.94 -3.92
CA ASN A 42 9.04 -17.19 -5.08
C ASN A 42 8.22 -15.96 -4.69
N PHE A 43 7.36 -16.09 -3.67
CA PHE A 43 6.61 -14.98 -3.08
C PHE A 43 7.54 -13.89 -2.53
N ARG A 44 8.55 -14.27 -1.72
CA ARG A 44 9.50 -13.33 -1.11
C ARG A 44 10.27 -12.53 -2.15
N LEU A 45 10.79 -13.19 -3.18
CA LEU A 45 11.55 -12.52 -4.23
C LEU A 45 10.67 -11.60 -5.08
N ALA A 46 9.45 -12.05 -5.45
CA ALA A 46 8.49 -11.19 -6.14
C ALA A 46 8.08 -9.98 -5.29
N LEU A 47 7.82 -10.18 -3.98
CA LEU A 47 7.49 -9.09 -3.07
C LEU A 47 8.61 -8.07 -2.91
N ARG A 48 9.87 -8.52 -2.88
CA ARG A 48 11.04 -7.61 -2.85
C ARG A 48 11.07 -6.73 -4.11
N ALA A 49 10.89 -7.32 -5.29
CA ALA A 49 10.83 -6.57 -6.55
C ALA A 49 9.68 -5.56 -6.55
N ILE A 50 8.46 -5.97 -6.19
CA ILE A 50 7.29 -5.07 -6.15
C ILE A 50 7.47 -3.95 -5.12
N LYS A 51 8.03 -4.22 -3.94
CA LYS A 51 8.28 -3.16 -2.94
C LYS A 51 9.35 -2.17 -3.41
N LEU A 52 10.39 -2.64 -4.10
CA LEU A 52 11.40 -1.76 -4.69
C LEU A 52 10.77 -0.88 -5.77
N TRP A 53 10.05 -1.48 -6.72
CA TRP A 53 9.30 -0.77 -7.75
C TRP A 53 8.37 0.29 -7.15
N ALA A 54 7.50 -0.08 -6.22
CA ALA A 54 6.53 0.84 -5.61
C ALA A 54 7.18 2.03 -4.90
N LYS A 55 8.34 1.82 -4.26
CA LYS A 55 9.12 2.91 -3.66
C LYS A 55 9.73 3.82 -4.71
N ARG A 56 10.38 3.25 -5.74
CA ARG A 56 11.02 4.01 -6.83
C ARG A 56 10.02 4.82 -7.65
N HIS A 57 8.79 4.34 -7.75
CA HIS A 57 7.69 4.99 -8.46
C HIS A 57 6.82 5.91 -7.57
N GLY A 58 7.20 6.14 -6.31
CA GLY A 58 6.51 7.10 -5.45
C GLY A 58 5.09 6.70 -5.03
N ILE A 59 4.79 5.40 -4.95
CA ILE A 59 3.46 4.87 -4.60
C ILE A 59 3.50 3.94 -3.37
N TYR A 60 4.48 4.16 -2.47
CA TYR A 60 4.65 3.41 -1.23
C TYR A 60 4.51 4.34 -0.01
N SER A 61 3.29 4.52 0.51
CA SER A 61 3.01 5.15 1.82
C SER A 61 1.52 5.04 2.16
N ASN A 62 1.17 4.27 3.21
CA ASN A 62 -0.23 4.19 3.66
C ASN A 62 -0.73 5.50 4.30
N ALA A 63 0.17 6.28 4.92
CA ALA A 63 -0.18 7.55 5.55
C ALA A 63 -0.65 8.58 4.51
N LEU A 64 -0.04 8.55 3.32
CA LEU A 64 -0.31 9.46 2.21
C LEU A 64 -1.37 8.94 1.23
N GLY A 65 -2.05 7.82 1.55
CA GLY A 65 -3.12 7.27 0.71
C GLY A 65 -2.66 6.31 -0.39
N TYR A 66 -1.40 5.91 -0.41
CA TYR A 66 -0.93 4.79 -1.23
C TYR A 66 -0.93 3.48 -0.45
N LEU A 67 -0.28 2.44 -0.98
CA LEU A 67 -0.21 1.13 -0.36
C LEU A 67 0.98 1.03 0.60
N GLY A 68 0.71 0.50 1.79
CA GLY A 68 1.74 0.09 2.74
C GLY A 68 2.28 -1.32 2.46
N GLY A 69 3.28 -1.74 3.24
CA GLY A 69 3.97 -3.01 3.04
C GLY A 69 3.06 -4.25 3.10
N VAL A 70 2.09 -4.28 4.01
CA VAL A 70 1.14 -5.40 4.13
C VAL A 70 0.18 -5.46 2.93
N SER A 71 -0.26 -4.31 2.42
CA SER A 71 -1.13 -4.23 1.24
C SER A 71 -0.42 -4.79 0.01
N TRP A 72 0.84 -4.39 -0.22
CA TRP A 72 1.66 -4.96 -1.28
C TRP A 72 1.89 -6.46 -1.12
N ALA A 73 2.15 -6.94 0.11
CA ALA A 73 2.30 -8.36 0.40
C ALA A 73 1.05 -9.16 0.03
N MET A 74 -0.14 -8.64 0.34
CA MET A 74 -1.40 -9.30 -0.01
C MET A 74 -1.68 -9.32 -1.50
N LEU A 75 -1.37 -8.24 -2.23
CA LEU A 75 -1.49 -8.25 -3.69
C LEU A 75 -0.56 -9.30 -4.33
N VAL A 76 0.71 -9.36 -3.90
CA VAL A 76 1.67 -10.36 -4.40
C VAL A 76 1.24 -11.77 -4.01
N ALA A 77 0.76 -11.98 -2.79
CA ALA A 77 0.24 -13.27 -2.35
C ALA A 77 -0.94 -13.73 -3.21
N ARG A 78 -1.86 -12.81 -3.55
CA ARG A 78 -2.98 -13.11 -4.45
C ARG A 78 -2.50 -13.53 -5.84
N THR A 79 -1.48 -12.86 -6.39
CA THR A 79 -0.86 -13.28 -7.65
C THR A 79 -0.27 -14.69 -7.54
N CYS A 80 0.40 -15.01 -6.43
CA CYS A 80 0.96 -16.34 -6.20
C CYS A 80 -0.12 -17.43 -6.15
N GLN A 81 -1.28 -17.16 -5.54
CA GLN A 81 -2.42 -18.09 -5.51
C GLN A 81 -2.97 -18.40 -6.92
N LEU A 82 -2.97 -17.40 -7.80
CA LEU A 82 -3.47 -17.55 -9.16
C LEU A 82 -2.46 -18.24 -10.09
N TYR A 83 -1.17 -18.22 -9.74
CA TYR A 83 -0.08 -18.79 -10.54
C TYR A 83 0.87 -19.62 -9.65
N PRO A 84 0.42 -20.77 -9.11
CA PRO A 84 1.11 -21.45 -8.02
C PRO A 84 2.50 -22.00 -8.37
N ASN A 85 2.72 -22.32 -9.65
CA ASN A 85 3.96 -22.91 -10.15
C ASN A 85 4.86 -21.89 -10.88
N ALA A 86 4.48 -20.61 -10.90
CA ALA A 86 5.25 -19.58 -11.60
C ALA A 86 6.52 -19.19 -10.83
N THR A 87 7.57 -18.85 -11.57
CA THR A 87 8.80 -18.26 -11.01
C THR A 87 8.55 -16.80 -10.60
N SER A 88 9.42 -16.23 -9.77
CA SER A 88 9.29 -14.83 -9.33
C SER A 88 9.24 -13.83 -10.49
N ALA A 89 10.01 -14.03 -11.54
CA ALA A 89 10.01 -13.18 -12.74
C ALA A 89 8.62 -13.16 -13.39
N THR A 90 8.04 -14.35 -13.62
CA THR A 90 6.69 -14.49 -14.17
C THR A 90 5.64 -13.91 -13.21
N LEU A 91 5.79 -14.10 -11.89
CA LEU A 91 4.87 -13.54 -10.88
C LEU A 91 4.87 -12.00 -10.90
N VAL A 92 6.03 -11.34 -11.05
CA VAL A 92 6.10 -9.88 -11.16
C VAL A 92 5.35 -9.37 -12.40
N HIS A 93 5.53 -10.02 -13.56
CA HIS A 93 4.76 -9.67 -14.75
C HIS A 93 3.26 -9.93 -14.58
N LYS A 94 2.87 -11.11 -14.05
CA LYS A 94 1.46 -11.44 -13.80
C LYS A 94 0.82 -10.52 -12.78
N PHE A 95 1.56 -10.01 -11.80
CA PHE A 95 1.09 -9.02 -10.85
C PHE A 95 0.58 -7.76 -11.57
N PHE A 96 1.38 -7.20 -12.48
CA PHE A 96 0.96 -6.03 -13.25
C PHE A 96 -0.22 -6.34 -14.18
N LEU A 97 -0.21 -7.52 -14.82
CA LEU A 97 -1.31 -7.95 -15.67
C LEU A 97 -2.65 -8.03 -14.92
N ILE A 98 -2.64 -8.62 -13.72
CA ILE A 98 -3.84 -8.79 -12.89
C ILE A 98 -4.34 -7.43 -12.40
N PHE A 99 -3.47 -6.64 -11.77
CA PHE A 99 -3.91 -5.44 -11.05
C PHE A 99 -4.12 -4.22 -11.94
N SER A 100 -3.53 -4.18 -13.14
CA SER A 100 -3.89 -3.18 -14.16
C SER A 100 -5.30 -3.39 -14.74
N LYS A 101 -5.83 -4.62 -14.66
CA LYS A 101 -7.15 -5.02 -15.19
C LYS A 101 -8.18 -5.33 -14.10
N TRP A 102 -7.80 -5.25 -12.83
CA TRP A 102 -8.66 -5.57 -11.71
C TRP A 102 -9.86 -4.62 -11.64
N GLN A 103 -11.05 -5.19 -11.43
CA GLN A 103 -12.32 -4.45 -11.47
C GLN A 103 -12.60 -3.75 -10.13
N TRP A 104 -11.77 -2.79 -9.76
CA TRP A 104 -11.96 -1.97 -8.55
C TRP A 104 -13.34 -1.27 -8.57
N PRO A 105 -14.12 -1.29 -7.48
CA PRO A 105 -13.71 -1.58 -6.09
C PRO A 105 -13.92 -3.05 -5.64
N GLN A 106 -13.95 -4.04 -6.54
CA GLN A 106 -14.00 -5.45 -6.12
C GLN A 106 -12.83 -5.76 -5.16
N PRO A 107 -13.07 -6.36 -3.99
CA PRO A 107 -12.03 -6.55 -2.98
C PRO A 107 -11.05 -7.65 -3.37
N VAL A 108 -9.78 -7.44 -3.03
CA VAL A 108 -8.77 -8.49 -3.05
C VAL A 108 -8.86 -9.28 -1.74
N LEU A 109 -9.21 -10.56 -1.86
CA LEU A 109 -9.33 -11.52 -0.76
C LEU A 109 -8.30 -12.64 -0.95
N LEU A 110 -7.57 -12.98 0.12
CA LEU A 110 -6.65 -14.12 0.13
C LEU A 110 -7.30 -15.44 0.58
N LYS A 111 -8.38 -15.36 1.36
CA LYS A 111 -9.19 -16.51 1.76
C LYS A 111 -10.63 -16.07 1.99
N GLN A 112 -11.52 -17.04 2.10
CA GLN A 112 -12.89 -16.75 2.54
C GLN A 112 -12.88 -16.27 4.00
N PRO A 113 -13.64 -15.20 4.34
CA PRO A 113 -13.78 -14.75 5.72
C PRO A 113 -14.31 -15.87 6.61
N SER A 114 -13.78 -15.98 7.84
CA SER A 114 -14.27 -16.93 8.85
C SER A 114 -15.58 -16.45 9.47
N ASN A 115 -16.46 -17.39 9.84
CA ASN A 115 -17.76 -17.09 10.49
C ASN A 115 -17.60 -16.81 12.01
N VAL A 116 -16.49 -16.20 12.43
CA VAL A 116 -16.25 -15.90 13.84
C VAL A 116 -16.90 -14.56 14.19
N ASN A 117 -17.61 -14.52 15.32
CA ASN A 117 -18.24 -13.31 15.83
C ASN A 117 -17.88 -13.09 17.31
N LEU A 118 -16.78 -12.39 17.56
CA LEU A 118 -16.36 -11.93 18.88
C LEU A 118 -16.73 -10.47 19.14
N GLY A 119 -17.63 -9.89 18.32
CA GLY A 119 -18.08 -8.50 18.47
C GLY A 119 -17.12 -7.43 17.94
N PHE A 120 -16.00 -7.80 17.29
CA PHE A 120 -15.13 -6.85 16.61
C PHE A 120 -15.69 -6.41 15.26
N ALA A 121 -15.42 -5.18 14.86
CA ALA A 121 -15.76 -4.68 13.53
C ALA A 121 -15.03 -5.50 12.46
N VAL A 122 -15.76 -5.98 11.46
CA VAL A 122 -15.24 -6.70 10.29
C VAL A 122 -15.63 -5.91 9.04
N TRP A 123 -14.70 -5.78 8.10
CA TRP A 123 -14.98 -5.15 6.82
C TRP A 123 -16.01 -5.98 6.04
N ASP A 124 -17.18 -5.40 5.79
CA ASP A 124 -18.21 -6.02 4.98
C ASP A 124 -19.15 -4.95 4.39
N PRO A 125 -19.05 -4.65 3.07
CA PRO A 125 -19.83 -3.62 2.42
C PRO A 125 -21.34 -3.94 2.34
N ARG A 126 -21.75 -5.19 2.61
CA ARG A 126 -23.17 -5.57 2.63
C ARG A 126 -23.86 -4.99 3.86
N VAL A 127 -23.18 -4.99 5.00
CA VAL A 127 -23.72 -4.57 6.30
C VAL A 127 -23.29 -3.15 6.68
N ASN A 128 -22.06 -2.74 6.36
CA ASN A 128 -21.53 -1.43 6.72
C ASN A 128 -21.51 -0.49 5.49
N ILE A 129 -22.25 0.62 5.59
CA ILE A 129 -22.36 1.60 4.51
C ILE A 129 -21.01 2.29 4.23
N GLN A 130 -20.21 2.56 5.26
CA GLN A 130 -18.89 3.21 5.08
C GLN A 130 -17.97 2.35 4.21
N ASP A 131 -18.07 1.03 4.33
CA ASP A 131 -17.23 0.10 3.59
C ASP A 131 -17.49 0.13 2.08
N ARG A 132 -18.68 0.56 1.67
CA ARG A 132 -19.09 0.68 0.25
C ARG A 132 -18.35 1.78 -0.50
N TYR A 133 -17.83 2.78 0.21
CA TYR A 133 -17.11 3.91 -0.38
C TYR A 133 -15.61 3.65 -0.57
N HIS A 134 -15.10 2.49 -0.14
CA HIS A 134 -13.70 2.14 -0.34
C HIS A 134 -13.38 1.90 -1.81
N LEU A 135 -12.37 2.62 -2.31
CA LEU A 135 -12.05 2.66 -3.75
C LEU A 135 -11.20 1.51 -4.24
N MET A 136 -10.33 0.97 -3.38
CA MET A 136 -9.35 -0.06 -3.73
C MET A 136 -9.15 -1.07 -2.58
N PRO A 137 -10.20 -1.81 -2.15
CA PRO A 137 -10.16 -2.60 -0.93
C PRO A 137 -9.23 -3.83 -1.04
N ILE A 138 -8.27 -3.93 -0.12
CA ILE A 138 -7.38 -5.09 0.03
C ILE A 138 -7.53 -5.59 1.46
N ILE A 139 -8.08 -6.78 1.62
CA ILE A 139 -8.62 -7.21 2.91
C ILE A 139 -7.65 -8.16 3.62
N THR A 140 -7.36 -7.86 4.89
CA THR A 140 -6.50 -8.69 5.72
C THR A 140 -7.12 -10.07 5.94
N PRO A 141 -6.34 -11.17 5.86
CA PRO A 141 -6.90 -12.53 5.94
C PRO A 141 -7.30 -12.93 7.37
N ALA A 142 -6.62 -12.43 8.41
CA ALA A 142 -6.91 -12.80 9.79
C ALA A 142 -8.15 -12.08 10.33
N TYR A 143 -8.97 -12.78 11.12
CA TYR A 143 -10.07 -12.17 11.85
C TYR A 143 -9.54 -11.25 12.97
N PRO A 144 -10.17 -10.09 13.22
CA PRO A 144 -11.23 -9.47 12.40
C PRO A 144 -10.65 -8.87 11.10
N GLN A 145 -11.24 -9.24 9.95
CA GLN A 145 -10.77 -8.78 8.65
C GLN A 145 -11.03 -7.28 8.49
N GLN A 146 -10.04 -6.54 8.00
CA GLN A 146 -10.09 -5.09 7.79
C GLN A 146 -9.57 -4.74 6.39
N ASN A 147 -10.01 -3.62 5.86
CA ASN A 147 -9.42 -3.05 4.65
C ASN A 147 -8.07 -2.40 4.99
N SER A 148 -6.96 -2.86 4.39
CA SER A 148 -5.63 -2.30 4.62
C SER A 148 -5.32 -1.06 3.78
N THR A 149 -6.24 -0.64 2.91
CA THR A 149 -6.10 0.49 1.98
C THR A 149 -7.25 1.48 2.09
N PHE A 150 -7.80 1.64 3.28
CA PHE A 150 -8.90 2.58 3.55
C PHE A 150 -8.52 4.06 3.31
N ASN A 151 -7.22 4.40 3.28
CA ASN A 151 -6.74 5.75 2.99
C ASN A 151 -6.64 6.08 1.49
N VAL A 152 -6.86 5.10 0.59
CA VAL A 152 -6.79 5.34 -0.86
C VAL A 152 -7.89 6.30 -1.29
N SER A 153 -7.48 7.40 -1.94
CA SER A 153 -8.33 8.44 -2.54
C SER A 153 -8.51 8.22 -4.04
N LEU A 154 -9.31 9.06 -4.70
CA LEU A 154 -9.48 9.00 -6.16
C LEU A 154 -8.17 9.30 -6.89
N SER A 155 -7.40 10.28 -6.41
CA SER A 155 -6.12 10.67 -7.01
C SER A 155 -5.10 9.55 -6.88
N THR A 156 -4.89 9.06 -5.66
CA THR A 156 -3.90 8.00 -5.40
C THR A 156 -4.27 6.70 -6.11
N ARG A 157 -5.55 6.32 -6.17
CA ARG A 157 -6.01 5.19 -7.00
C ARG A 157 -5.65 5.40 -8.47
N THR A 158 -5.91 6.59 -9.02
CA THR A 158 -5.62 6.90 -10.43
C THR A 158 -4.13 6.73 -10.73
N ILE A 159 -3.27 7.26 -9.86
CA ILE A 159 -1.80 7.14 -9.98
C ILE A 159 -1.37 5.67 -9.89
N ILE A 160 -1.87 4.92 -8.91
CA ILE A 160 -1.54 3.48 -8.78
C ILE A 160 -1.96 2.70 -10.04
N MET A 161 -3.13 3.01 -10.61
CA MET A 161 -3.60 2.36 -11.83
C MET A 161 -2.77 2.73 -13.07
N GLU A 162 -2.29 3.97 -13.18
CA GLU A 162 -1.33 4.37 -14.22
C GLU A 162 -0.02 3.58 -14.08
N GLU A 163 0.53 3.52 -12.87
CA GLU A 163 1.79 2.82 -12.60
C GLU A 163 1.67 1.32 -12.83
N PHE A 164 0.51 0.69 -12.54
CA PHE A 164 0.29 -0.71 -12.91
C PHE A 164 0.29 -0.96 -14.42
N LYS A 165 -0.31 -0.05 -15.19
CA LYS A 165 -0.32 -0.14 -16.66
C LYS A 165 1.09 0.04 -17.22
N LEU A 166 1.85 1.00 -16.69
CA LEU A 166 3.24 1.22 -17.06
C LEU A 166 4.10 0.00 -16.73
N GLY A 167 3.97 -0.55 -15.52
CA GLY A 167 4.67 -1.76 -15.11
C GLY A 167 4.34 -2.97 -15.97
N LEU A 168 3.09 -3.09 -16.44
CA LEU A 168 2.70 -4.14 -17.39
C LEU A 168 3.46 -3.97 -18.72
N LEU A 169 3.46 -2.78 -19.31
CA LEU A 169 4.16 -2.50 -20.57
C LEU A 169 5.66 -2.81 -20.46
N ILE A 170 6.31 -2.35 -19.38
CA ILE A 170 7.74 -2.61 -19.14
C ILE A 170 8.00 -4.11 -18.99
N THR A 171 7.16 -4.81 -18.22
CA THR A 171 7.35 -6.25 -18.03
C THR A 171 7.00 -7.08 -19.26
N ASP A 172 6.09 -6.64 -20.13
CA ASP A 172 5.87 -7.25 -21.45
C ASP A 172 7.15 -7.21 -22.29
N ASP A 173 7.81 -6.05 -22.36
CA ASP A 173 9.08 -5.90 -23.09
C ASP A 173 10.21 -6.73 -22.48
N ILE A 174 10.30 -6.81 -21.15
CA ILE A 174 11.27 -7.66 -20.46
C ILE A 174 11.03 -9.15 -20.79
N MET A 175 9.77 -9.61 -20.74
CA MET A 175 9.42 -11.01 -21.04
C MET A 175 9.67 -11.37 -22.51
N LEU A 176 9.61 -10.40 -23.42
CA LEU A 176 9.97 -10.54 -24.83
C LEU A 176 11.48 -10.37 -25.11
N GLY A 177 12.31 -10.11 -24.08
CA GLY A 177 13.74 -9.91 -24.23
C GLY A 177 14.15 -8.57 -24.86
N LYS A 178 13.25 -7.57 -24.87
CA LYS A 178 13.47 -6.23 -25.46
C LYS A 178 14.00 -5.20 -24.45
N SER A 179 13.93 -5.49 -23.16
CA SER A 179 14.33 -4.59 -22.08
C SER A 179 14.89 -5.37 -20.89
N SER A 180 15.60 -4.69 -19.98
CA SER A 180 16.12 -5.27 -18.74
C SER A 180 15.26 -4.93 -17.53
N TRP A 181 15.46 -5.65 -16.43
CA TRP A 181 14.77 -5.38 -15.16
C TRP A 181 15.11 -4.01 -14.57
N ASP A 182 16.26 -3.42 -14.88
CA ASP A 182 16.64 -2.09 -14.42
C ASP A 182 15.59 -1.05 -14.82
N LYS A 183 15.01 -1.20 -16.02
CA LYS A 183 13.97 -0.31 -16.55
C LYS A 183 12.73 -0.26 -15.66
N LEU A 184 12.39 -1.36 -15.00
CA LEU A 184 11.25 -1.43 -14.08
C LEU A 184 11.52 -0.65 -12.78
N PHE A 185 12.77 -0.39 -12.42
CA PHE A 185 13.15 0.26 -11.16
C PHE A 185 13.69 1.69 -11.36
N GLU A 186 13.61 2.21 -12.58
CA GLU A 186 13.92 3.61 -12.89
C GLU A 186 12.84 4.53 -12.31
N PRO A 187 13.21 5.51 -11.46
CA PRO A 187 12.24 6.44 -10.92
C PRO A 187 11.69 7.35 -12.03
N PRO A 188 10.36 7.55 -12.11
CA PRO A 188 9.79 8.48 -13.06
C PRO A 188 10.21 9.93 -12.74
N PRO A 189 10.35 10.80 -13.74
CA PRO A 189 10.77 12.19 -13.52
C PRO A 189 9.61 13.03 -12.95
N PHE A 190 9.30 12.86 -11.66
CA PHE A 190 8.15 13.46 -10.97
C PHE A 190 8.04 14.98 -11.21
N PHE A 191 9.15 15.71 -11.05
CA PHE A 191 9.20 17.17 -11.19
C PHE A 191 9.06 17.66 -12.63
N LEU A 192 9.11 16.77 -13.62
CA LEU A 192 8.84 17.07 -15.03
C LEU A 192 7.46 16.58 -15.48
N LYS A 193 6.77 15.75 -14.67
CA LYS A 193 5.47 15.15 -15.01
C LYS A 193 4.33 16.17 -14.94
N TYR A 194 4.45 17.20 -14.10
CA TYR A 194 3.36 18.15 -13.81
C TYR A 194 3.77 19.59 -14.13
N LYS A 195 2.78 20.41 -14.52
CA LYS A 195 2.98 21.84 -14.81
C LYS A 195 2.88 22.73 -13.56
N HIS A 196 2.19 22.25 -12.53
CA HIS A 196 1.91 22.99 -11.30
C HIS A 196 2.24 22.12 -10.10
N PHE A 197 2.80 22.74 -9.05
CA PHE A 197 3.18 22.07 -7.82
C PHE A 197 2.71 22.89 -6.61
N ILE A 198 2.41 22.19 -5.53
CA ILE A 198 2.28 22.77 -4.20
C ILE A 198 3.47 22.26 -3.40
N VAL A 199 4.23 23.17 -2.80
CA VAL A 199 5.34 22.84 -1.91
C VAL A 199 4.87 23.02 -0.47
N LEU A 200 4.99 21.96 0.32
CA LEU A 200 4.73 22.01 1.77
C LEU A 200 6.06 22.14 2.49
N LEU A 201 6.27 23.29 3.14
CA LEU A 201 7.44 23.54 3.96
C LEU A 201 7.10 23.26 5.42
N VAL A 202 7.95 22.50 6.08
CA VAL A 202 7.84 22.14 7.50
C VAL A 202 9.13 22.63 8.17
N MET A 203 8.98 23.41 9.23
CA MET A 203 10.09 24.03 9.95
C MET A 203 9.86 23.84 11.45
N ALA A 204 10.94 23.66 12.19
CA ALA A 204 10.96 23.63 13.65
C ALA A 204 12.32 24.13 14.16
N GLU A 205 12.39 24.49 15.44
CA GLU A 205 13.61 25.04 16.07
C GLU A 205 14.68 23.96 16.29
N THR A 206 14.27 22.75 16.65
CA THR A 206 15.16 21.62 16.92
C THR A 206 14.92 20.47 15.95
N SER A 207 15.90 19.57 15.81
CA SER A 207 15.76 18.36 15.00
C SER A 207 14.67 17.42 15.51
N ASP A 208 14.49 17.35 16.83
CA ASP A 208 13.55 16.45 17.49
C ASP A 208 12.12 16.94 17.26
N ASP A 209 11.88 18.25 17.47
CA ASP A 209 10.60 18.87 17.15
C ASP A 209 10.30 18.78 15.66
N HIS A 210 11.30 18.96 14.79
CA HIS A 210 11.14 18.82 13.35
C HIS A 210 10.67 17.41 12.97
N LEU A 211 11.22 16.36 13.59
CA LEU A 211 10.82 14.98 13.33
C LEU A 211 9.36 14.73 13.73
N GLU A 212 8.95 15.17 14.93
CA GLU A 212 7.57 15.05 15.39
C GLU A 212 6.60 15.86 14.52
N TRP A 213 7.01 17.08 14.16
CA TRP A 213 6.21 18.00 13.35
C TRP A 213 6.03 17.48 11.93
N CYS A 214 7.08 16.96 11.30
CA CYS A 214 6.99 16.27 10.01
C CYS A 214 6.01 15.09 10.09
N GLY A 215 6.09 14.26 11.12
CA GLY A 215 5.17 13.14 11.31
C GLY A 215 3.71 13.59 11.43
N LEU A 216 3.45 14.67 12.17
CA LEU A 216 2.11 15.24 12.28
C LEU A 216 1.61 15.76 10.93
N VAL A 217 2.41 16.57 10.23
CA VAL A 217 2.06 17.13 8.91
C VAL A 217 1.78 16.00 7.91
N GLU A 218 2.66 15.00 7.82
CA GLU A 218 2.51 13.85 6.92
C GLU A 218 1.16 13.13 7.17
N SER A 219 0.77 12.95 8.43
CA SER A 219 -0.51 12.32 8.80
C SER A 219 -1.76 13.08 8.33
N LYS A 220 -1.62 14.38 8.03
CA LYS A 220 -2.69 15.30 7.64
C LYS A 220 -2.69 15.65 6.15
N VAL A 221 -1.62 15.39 5.39
CA VAL A 221 -1.56 15.79 3.97
C VAL A 221 -2.70 15.19 3.13
N ARG A 222 -3.14 13.97 3.46
CA ARG A 222 -4.33 13.36 2.83
C ARG A 222 -5.60 14.23 2.90
N LEU A 223 -5.74 15.07 3.93
CA LEU A 223 -6.86 15.99 4.07
C LEU A 223 -6.78 17.11 3.03
N LEU A 224 -5.57 17.61 2.77
CA LEU A 224 -5.32 18.55 1.68
C LEU A 224 -5.68 17.92 0.34
N ILE A 225 -5.20 16.71 0.06
CA ILE A 225 -5.53 15.97 -1.17
C ILE A 225 -7.05 15.82 -1.34
N GLY A 226 -7.76 15.41 -0.30
CA GLY A 226 -9.22 15.27 -0.34
C GLY A 226 -9.96 16.60 -0.57
N ASN A 227 -9.41 17.73 -0.09
CA ASN A 227 -9.96 19.05 -0.39
C ASN A 227 -9.69 19.48 -1.84
N LEU A 228 -8.48 19.19 -2.36
CA LEU A 228 -8.12 19.48 -3.75
C LEU A 228 -8.99 18.66 -4.72
N GLU A 229 -9.27 17.39 -4.42
CA GLU A 229 -10.16 16.54 -5.22
C GLU A 229 -11.61 17.06 -5.35
N ARG A 230 -12.06 17.89 -4.41
CA ARG A 230 -13.41 18.51 -4.46
C ARG A 230 -13.45 19.77 -5.32
N ASN A 231 -12.29 20.30 -5.72
CA ASN A 231 -12.21 21.49 -6.54
C ASN A 231 -12.42 21.09 -8.01
N GLN A 232 -13.45 21.66 -8.65
CA GLN A 232 -13.80 21.37 -10.05
C GLN A 232 -12.68 21.67 -11.07
N TYR A 233 -11.71 22.51 -10.70
CA TYR A 233 -10.58 22.87 -11.56
C TYR A 233 -9.36 21.95 -11.36
N ILE A 234 -9.41 21.03 -10.40
CA ILE A 234 -8.30 20.10 -10.09
C ILE A 234 -8.71 18.69 -10.50
N THR A 235 -8.01 18.15 -11.51
CA THR A 235 -8.24 16.78 -11.98
C THR A 235 -7.59 15.74 -11.08
N LEU A 236 -6.38 16.02 -10.59
CA LEU A 236 -5.55 15.06 -9.86
C LEU A 236 -4.60 15.81 -8.92
N ALA A 237 -4.49 15.33 -7.67
CA ALA A 237 -3.46 15.78 -6.75
C ALA A 237 -2.50 14.62 -6.42
N HIS A 238 -1.29 14.68 -6.99
CA HIS A 238 -0.25 13.66 -6.79
C HIS A 238 0.75 14.13 -5.73
N ILE A 239 0.73 13.49 -4.57
CA ILE A 239 1.78 13.65 -3.55
C ILE A 239 3.00 12.75 -3.83
N ASN A 240 4.19 13.34 -3.86
CA ASN A 240 5.44 12.60 -3.80
C ASN A 240 5.67 12.13 -2.34
N PRO A 241 5.81 10.82 -2.06
CA PRO A 241 6.08 10.34 -0.70
C PRO A 241 7.47 10.68 -0.17
N GLU A 242 8.42 11.08 -1.03
CA GLU A 242 9.76 11.49 -0.60
C GLU A 242 9.73 12.94 -0.11
N SER A 243 10.25 13.15 1.10
CA SER A 243 10.52 14.48 1.64
C SER A 243 11.97 14.88 1.35
N PHE A 244 12.18 16.18 1.15
CA PHE A 244 13.48 16.74 0.81
C PHE A 244 13.93 17.69 1.90
N ALA A 245 15.19 17.62 2.30
CA ALA A 245 15.80 18.64 3.14
C ALA A 245 15.96 19.94 2.33
N MET A 246 15.76 21.09 2.98
CA MET A 246 16.13 22.37 2.37
C MET A 246 17.65 22.42 2.16
N LEU A 247 18.07 22.82 0.95
CA LEU A 247 19.47 23.09 0.64
C LEU A 247 19.99 24.22 1.52
N GLU A 248 21.19 24.07 2.10
CA GLU A 248 21.79 25.04 3.03
C GLU A 248 21.93 26.45 2.44
N SER A 249 21.99 26.58 1.10
CA SER A 249 22.04 27.86 0.40
C SER A 249 20.76 28.71 0.46
N GLN A 250 19.69 28.19 1.07
CA GLN A 250 18.42 28.91 1.31
C GLN A 250 18.11 29.12 2.80
N LYS A 251 19.04 28.79 3.71
CA LYS A 251 18.95 29.26 5.09
C LYS A 251 19.26 30.77 5.05
N GLU A 252 18.24 31.61 5.24
CA GLU A 252 18.49 33.03 5.48
C GLU A 252 19.48 33.15 6.65
N PRO A 253 20.56 33.96 6.52
CA PRO A 253 21.45 34.19 7.64
C PRO A 253 20.63 34.89 8.73
N ASN A 254 20.50 34.21 9.88
CA ASN A 254 19.77 34.64 11.06
C ASN A 254 19.70 36.18 11.20
N ALA A 255 18.48 36.72 11.14
CA ALA A 255 18.16 38.08 11.57
C ALA A 255 18.05 38.15 13.10
#